data_AF-A0A9R0V9R7-F1
#
_entry.id   AF-A0A9R0V9R7-F1
#
_cell.length_a   1.000
_cell.length_b   1.000
_cell.length_c   1.000
_cell.angle_alpha   90.00
_cell.angle_beta   90.00
_cell.angle_gamma   90.00
#
_symmetry.space_group_name_H-M   'P 1'
#
loop_
_entity.id
_entity.type
_entity.pdbx_description
1 polymer ?
#
loop_
_entity_poly.entity_id
_entity_poly.type
_entity_poly.pdbx_seq_one_letter_code
_entity_poly.pdbx_strand_id
1 'polypeptide(L)'
;MGTRVPPVPMDPAAAAKSRRDRHDPDEMEGLFSRMLSRTRNVLPDPPVSVDGRLFALLPHDSVDCISRLPDVLLGNIVSRLPVKEAARTAALSRRWRGVWRSTPLVLVDSHILPADAGTAVARADARRITSAVSRILAAHPGPFRCVHLTSCYMEEFDGLLRCWLQILADKGIEELILINRPMPLGCLLRSTFFLPSTFLGMTTLTCLYLGLWKFPDMAGVKRVTFSPNLRELGLCTVLMESKDLDFILDRSPVLETLCVESNIFKLGLRLVSQSIRCVKIILSFFEEIAVVDAPCLERLILSGGWTKDGVCTKVKIGHAPKLHSLGYLDSENHVLEFGNTVIKAGTKTSPSTMVPSVRILALEVRCGVRSYAKMIPTVLGCFPNVETLHIMSGETGQPSGKHNLEFWNESGTIKCICSCIKLLVFHDF
;
A
#
# COMPACT_ATOMS: atom_id res chain seq x y z
N MET A 1 -18.90 4.36 -3.87
CA MET A 1 -19.18 5.40 -4.89
C MET A 1 -18.27 5.19 -6.10
N GLY A 2 -18.86 5.06 -7.29
CA GLY A 2 -18.16 4.65 -8.51
C GLY A 2 -17.54 5.82 -9.27
N THR A 3 -16.25 6.06 -9.09
CA THR A 3 -15.44 6.77 -10.08
C THR A 3 -15.08 5.78 -11.19
N ARG A 4 -15.93 5.66 -12.22
CA ARG A 4 -15.57 4.94 -13.45
C ARG A 4 -14.49 5.74 -14.18
N VAL A 5 -13.24 5.49 -13.82
CA VAL A 5 -12.10 5.80 -14.69
C VAL A 5 -12.30 4.95 -15.94
N PRO A 6 -12.38 5.54 -17.15
CA PRO A 6 -12.49 4.75 -18.37
C PRO A 6 -11.27 3.83 -18.48
N PRO A 7 -11.44 2.57 -18.91
CA PRO A 7 -10.32 1.64 -19.01
C PRO A 7 -9.25 2.20 -19.94
N VAL A 8 -8.01 2.12 -19.49
CA VAL A 8 -6.86 2.44 -20.35
C VAL A 8 -6.63 1.20 -21.21
N PRO A 9 -6.90 1.27 -22.53
CA PRO A 9 -6.78 0.09 -23.39
C PRO A 9 -5.34 -0.42 -23.41
N MET A 10 -5.18 -1.73 -23.32
CA MET A 10 -3.88 -2.39 -23.46
C MET A 10 -3.29 -2.11 -24.83
N ASP A 11 -1.97 -2.03 -24.89
CA ASP A 11 -1.29 -1.97 -26.17
C ASP A 11 -1.53 -3.28 -26.96
N PRO A 12 -1.56 -3.23 -28.31
CA PRO A 12 -1.84 -4.40 -29.14
C PRO A 12 -0.88 -5.58 -28.94
N ALA A 13 0.39 -5.33 -28.57
CA ALA A 13 1.37 -6.38 -28.33
C ALA A 13 1.15 -7.06 -26.96
N ALA A 14 0.71 -6.31 -25.94
CA ALA A 14 0.29 -6.84 -24.65
C ALA A 14 -0.97 -7.71 -24.78
N ALA A 15 -1.97 -7.26 -25.54
CA ALA A 15 -3.19 -8.02 -25.80
C ALA A 15 -2.89 -9.35 -26.54
N ALA A 16 -1.98 -9.33 -27.52
CA ALA A 16 -1.56 -10.53 -28.25
C ALA A 16 -0.75 -11.53 -27.40
N LYS A 17 -0.07 -11.06 -26.34
CA LYS A 17 0.63 -11.91 -25.37
C LYS A 17 -0.36 -12.49 -24.34
N SER A 18 -1.27 -11.66 -23.82
CA SER A 18 -2.37 -12.10 -22.94
C SER A 18 -3.16 -13.24 -23.56
N ARG A 19 -3.55 -13.11 -24.85
CA ARG A 19 -4.24 -14.16 -25.60
C ARG A 19 -3.41 -15.45 -25.73
N ARG A 20 -2.08 -15.36 -25.83
CA ARG A 20 -1.17 -16.52 -25.87
C ARG A 20 -1.06 -17.22 -24.52
N ASP A 21 -1.11 -16.46 -23.43
CA ASP A 21 -1.06 -16.95 -22.05
C ASP A 21 -2.45 -17.43 -21.54
N ARG A 22 -3.46 -17.45 -22.43
CA ARG A 22 -4.87 -17.81 -22.18
C ARG A 22 -5.61 -16.86 -21.22
N HIS A 23 -5.22 -15.59 -21.19
CA HIS A 23 -5.91 -14.54 -20.45
C HIS A 23 -6.75 -13.69 -21.41
N ASP A 24 -8.01 -13.44 -21.07
CA ASP A 24 -8.87 -12.50 -21.79
C ASP A 24 -8.38 -11.06 -21.58
N PRO A 25 -7.96 -10.35 -22.64
CA PRO A 25 -7.49 -8.97 -22.52
C PRO A 25 -8.52 -8.01 -21.95
N ASP A 26 -9.80 -8.18 -22.29
CA ASP A 26 -10.85 -7.24 -21.91
C ASP A 26 -11.23 -7.39 -20.42
N GLU A 27 -11.20 -8.62 -19.91
CA GLU A 27 -11.38 -8.92 -18.48
C GLU A 27 -10.22 -8.36 -17.64
N MET A 28 -8.99 -8.53 -18.13
CA MET A 28 -7.79 -8.00 -17.51
C MET A 28 -7.86 -6.46 -17.46
N GLU A 29 -8.18 -5.78 -18.57
CA GLU A 29 -8.38 -4.33 -18.59
C GLU A 29 -9.45 -3.85 -17.60
N GLY A 30 -10.58 -4.55 -17.50
CA GLY A 30 -11.64 -4.26 -16.55
C GLY A 30 -11.19 -4.38 -15.09
N LEU A 31 -10.46 -5.45 -14.76
CA LEU A 31 -9.85 -5.66 -13.44
C LEU A 31 -8.83 -4.57 -13.11
N PHE A 32 -7.96 -4.24 -14.06
CA PHE A 32 -6.92 -3.21 -13.89
C PHE A 32 -7.50 -1.81 -13.73
N SER A 33 -8.58 -1.48 -14.43
CA SER A 33 -9.23 -0.18 -14.31
C SER A 33 -9.90 -0.01 -12.95
N ARG A 34 -10.53 -1.08 -12.43
CA ARG A 34 -11.04 -1.12 -11.06
C ARG A 34 -9.90 -0.97 -10.05
N MET A 35 -8.76 -1.61 -10.26
CA MET A 35 -7.58 -1.49 -9.38
C MET A 35 -6.91 -0.10 -9.42
N LEU A 36 -6.73 0.50 -10.61
CA LEU A 36 -6.17 1.84 -10.79
C LEU A 36 -7.05 2.94 -10.15
N SER A 37 -8.37 2.72 -10.11
CA SER A 37 -9.28 3.61 -9.39
C SER A 37 -9.15 3.52 -7.87
N ARG A 38 -8.75 2.34 -7.34
CA ARG A 38 -8.63 2.07 -5.90
C ARG A 38 -7.25 2.43 -5.34
N THR A 39 -6.19 2.33 -6.15
CA THR A 39 -4.80 2.69 -5.77
C THR A 39 -4.63 4.12 -5.28
N ARG A 40 -5.48 5.06 -5.71
CA ARG A 40 -5.43 6.45 -5.21
C ARG A 40 -5.75 6.54 -3.72
N ASN A 41 -6.49 5.59 -3.16
CA ASN A 41 -6.97 5.66 -1.76
C ASN A 41 -5.96 5.08 -0.75
N VAL A 42 -4.82 4.57 -1.19
CA VAL A 42 -3.86 3.84 -0.33
C VAL A 42 -2.50 4.51 -0.23
N LEU A 43 -2.19 5.43 -1.14
CA LEU A 43 -1.04 6.30 -0.95
C LEU A 43 -1.30 7.20 0.26
N PRO A 44 -0.34 7.36 1.17
CA PRO A 44 -0.49 8.35 2.24
C PRO A 44 -0.66 9.73 1.62
N ASP A 45 -1.54 10.52 2.21
CA ASP A 45 -1.76 11.90 1.77
C ASP A 45 -0.44 12.68 1.88
N PRO A 46 -0.12 13.54 0.90
CA PRO A 46 1.06 14.36 0.98
C PRO A 46 1.00 15.26 2.21
N PRO A 47 2.13 15.54 2.88
CA PRO A 47 2.14 16.35 4.10
C PRO A 47 1.90 17.85 3.84
N VAL A 48 1.51 18.23 2.61
CA VAL A 48 1.29 19.60 2.14
C VAL A 48 0.04 19.66 1.25
N SER A 49 -0.75 20.72 1.36
CA SER A 49 -1.90 21.00 0.49
C SER A 49 -1.60 22.17 -0.46
N VAL A 50 -2.21 22.13 -1.65
CA VAL A 50 -2.17 23.21 -2.65
C VAL A 50 -3.20 24.32 -2.41
N ASP A 51 -4.09 24.15 -1.43
CA ASP A 51 -5.16 25.11 -1.13
C ASP A 51 -4.61 26.39 -0.47
N GLY A 52 -3.52 26.27 0.28
CA GLY A 52 -2.84 27.38 0.96
C GLY A 52 -1.80 28.11 0.10
N ARG A 53 -2.18 28.57 -1.10
CA ARG A 53 -1.24 29.27 -2.00
C ARG A 53 -0.75 30.57 -1.37
N LEU A 54 0.54 30.87 -1.52
CA LEU A 54 1.08 32.16 -1.11
C LEU A 54 0.69 33.22 -2.15
N PHE A 55 0.05 34.28 -1.68
CA PHE A 55 -0.29 35.45 -2.48
C PHE A 55 0.56 36.64 -2.00
N ALA A 56 1.05 37.43 -2.95
CA ALA A 56 1.66 38.71 -2.62
C ALA A 56 0.54 39.70 -2.27
N LEU A 57 0.52 40.19 -1.03
CA LEU A 57 -0.31 41.33 -0.65
C LEU A 57 0.36 42.61 -1.16
N LEU A 58 -0.45 43.60 -1.55
CA LEU A 58 0.06 44.94 -1.86
C LEU A 58 0.72 45.54 -0.61
N PRO A 59 1.80 46.33 -0.76
CA PRO A 59 2.50 46.92 0.38
C PRO A 59 1.56 47.87 1.11
N HIS A 60 1.00 47.41 2.22
CA HIS A 60 0.50 48.26 3.29
C HIS A 60 1.63 48.45 4.30
N ASP A 61 1.60 49.55 5.08
CA ASP A 61 2.55 49.89 6.15
C ASP A 61 2.56 48.90 7.34
N SER A 62 2.20 47.63 7.11
CA SER A 62 2.29 46.55 8.10
C SER A 62 3.74 46.13 8.29
N VAL A 63 4.19 46.14 9.54
CA VAL A 63 5.51 45.64 9.96
C VAL A 63 5.66 44.17 9.56
N ASP A 64 6.72 43.85 8.81
CA ASP A 64 7.07 42.47 8.45
C ASP A 64 7.58 41.71 9.69
N CYS A 65 6.63 41.11 10.42
CA CYS A 65 6.92 40.29 11.60
C CYS A 65 7.48 38.91 11.23
N ILE A 66 7.20 38.39 10.03
CA ILE A 66 7.62 37.04 9.64
C ILE A 66 9.13 37.03 9.37
N SER A 67 9.66 38.03 8.66
CA SER A 67 11.10 38.14 8.43
C SER A 67 11.91 38.39 9.71
N ARG A 68 11.27 38.68 10.86
CA ARG A 68 11.95 38.78 12.16
C ARG A 68 12.13 37.43 12.87
N LEU A 69 11.45 36.38 12.44
CA LEU A 69 11.57 35.05 13.03
C LEU A 69 12.98 34.48 12.82
N PRO A 70 13.50 33.64 13.74
CA PRO A 70 14.75 32.90 13.54
C PRO A 70 14.68 31.95 12.32
N ASP A 71 15.84 31.68 11.70
CA ASP A 71 15.93 30.84 10.49
C ASP A 71 15.34 29.43 10.67
N VAL A 72 15.44 28.87 11.88
CA VAL A 72 14.85 27.57 12.22
C VAL A 72 13.32 27.59 12.06
N LEU A 73 12.66 28.67 12.50
CA LEU A 73 11.21 28.80 12.36
C LEU A 73 10.82 29.09 10.91
N LEU A 74 11.61 29.88 10.19
CA LEU A 74 11.42 30.11 8.76
C LEU A 74 11.55 28.80 7.97
N GLY A 75 12.55 27.98 8.27
CA GLY A 75 12.73 26.66 7.67
C GLY A 75 11.57 25.72 7.96
N ASN A 76 11.03 25.74 9.20
CA ASN A 76 9.84 24.97 9.56
C ASN A 76 8.57 25.42 8.81
N ILE A 77 8.46 26.70 8.46
CA ILE A 77 7.37 27.19 7.61
C ILE A 77 7.58 26.67 6.18
N VAL A 78 8.78 26.86 5.62
CA VAL A 78 9.11 26.46 4.25
C VAL A 78 8.99 24.95 4.03
N SER A 79 9.32 24.11 5.02
CA SER A 79 9.23 22.64 4.93
C SER A 79 7.79 22.10 4.89
N ARG A 80 6.81 22.95 5.19
CA ARG A 80 5.37 22.63 5.13
C ARG A 80 4.70 23.19 3.88
N LEU A 81 5.46 23.84 3.00
CA LEU A 81 4.96 24.39 1.74
C LEU A 81 5.18 23.39 0.59
N PRO A 82 4.25 23.31 -0.38
CA PRO A 82 4.52 22.66 -1.65
C PRO A 82 5.76 23.29 -2.32
N VAL A 83 6.54 22.46 -3.03
CA VAL A 83 7.80 22.87 -3.67
C VAL A 83 7.76 24.21 -4.42
N LYS A 84 6.64 24.53 -5.09
CA LYS A 84 6.46 25.77 -5.84
C LYS A 84 6.38 26.99 -4.92
N GLU A 85 5.61 26.89 -3.85
CA GLU A 85 5.47 27.96 -2.85
C GLU A 85 6.75 28.10 -2.03
N ALA A 86 7.38 26.97 -1.66
CA ALA A 86 8.70 26.97 -1.02
C ALA A 86 9.73 27.72 -1.88
N ALA A 87 9.80 27.44 -3.18
CA ALA A 87 10.72 28.12 -4.10
C ALA A 87 10.40 29.62 -4.25
N ARG A 88 9.13 30.03 -4.18
CA ARG A 88 8.75 31.46 -4.22
C ARG A 88 9.27 32.23 -3.01
N THR A 89 9.37 31.61 -1.84
CA THR A 89 9.93 32.28 -0.65
C THR A 89 11.37 32.74 -0.89
N ALA A 90 12.15 32.01 -1.71
CA ALA A 90 13.53 32.39 -2.04
C ALA A 90 13.66 33.71 -2.83
N ALA A 91 12.55 34.23 -3.37
CA ALA A 91 12.50 35.53 -4.03
C ALA A 91 12.26 36.71 -3.05
N LEU A 92 11.81 36.44 -1.81
CA LEU A 92 11.50 37.48 -0.83
C LEU A 92 12.74 38.24 -0.38
N SER A 93 13.84 37.54 -0.07
CA SER A 93 15.13 38.16 0.27
C SER A 93 16.29 37.18 0.14
N ARG A 94 17.53 37.69 0.25
CA ARG A 94 18.74 36.85 0.30
C ARG A 94 18.70 35.85 1.46
N ARG A 95 18.13 36.25 2.61
CA ARG A 95 17.98 35.39 3.79
C ARG A 95 17.01 34.25 3.52
N TRP A 96 15.85 34.54 2.95
CA TRP A 96 14.88 33.50 2.57
C TRP A 96 15.42 32.55 1.51
N ARG A 97 16.29 33.02 0.60
CA ARG A 97 17.00 32.14 -0.34
C ARG A 97 17.95 31.17 0.38
N GLY A 98 18.61 31.63 1.44
CA GLY A 98 19.43 30.77 2.31
C GLY A 98 18.58 29.70 3.01
N VAL A 99 17.49 30.13 3.64
CA VAL A 99 16.52 29.24 4.30
C VAL A 99 15.99 28.19 3.33
N TRP A 100 15.54 28.60 2.14
CA TRP A 100 15.05 27.68 1.12
C TRP A 100 16.09 26.61 0.76
N ARG A 101 17.37 26.99 0.59
CA ARG A 101 18.45 26.04 0.26
C ARG A 101 18.75 25.02 1.35
N SER A 102 18.51 25.34 2.62
CA SER A 102 18.78 24.44 3.75
C SER A 102 17.55 23.68 4.23
N THR A 103 16.38 23.89 3.60
CA THR A 103 15.12 23.33 4.08
C THR A 103 14.83 21.99 3.41
N PRO A 104 14.41 20.95 4.16
CA PRO A 104 13.94 19.71 3.58
C PRO A 104 12.62 19.93 2.83
N LEU A 105 12.65 19.85 1.50
CA LEU A 105 11.47 20.15 0.66
C LEU A 105 10.51 18.97 0.53
N VAL A 106 9.25 19.31 0.25
CA VAL A 106 8.19 18.37 -0.14
C VAL A 106 7.85 18.58 -1.62
N LEU A 107 8.18 17.58 -2.44
CA LEU A 107 7.94 17.57 -3.88
C LEU A 107 6.83 16.57 -4.22
N VAL A 108 5.69 17.08 -4.67
CA VAL A 108 4.58 16.26 -5.17
C VAL A 108 4.33 16.63 -6.62
N ASP A 109 4.49 15.68 -7.52
CA ASP A 109 4.48 15.94 -8.97
C ASP A 109 3.11 16.37 -9.49
N SER A 110 2.02 15.87 -8.89
CA SER A 110 0.65 16.26 -9.21
C SER A 110 0.37 17.74 -8.91
N HIS A 111 1.10 18.35 -7.96
CA HIS A 111 0.96 19.77 -7.61
C HIS A 111 1.61 20.72 -8.62
N ILE A 112 2.35 20.20 -9.61
CA ILE A 112 3.04 21.01 -10.63
C ILE A 112 2.06 21.47 -11.71
N LEU A 113 0.99 20.72 -11.97
CA LEU A 113 -0.02 21.06 -12.96
C LEU A 113 -1.09 22.02 -12.40
N PRO A 114 -1.79 22.76 -13.28
CA PRO A 114 -3.01 23.49 -12.90
C PRO A 114 -4.10 22.52 -12.40
N ALA A 115 -4.97 23.01 -11.52
CA ALA A 115 -6.02 22.22 -10.86
C ALA A 115 -7.03 21.55 -11.83
N ASP A 116 -7.07 21.99 -13.09
CA ASP A 116 -8.03 21.52 -14.11
C ASP A 116 -7.56 20.25 -14.84
N ALA A 117 -6.39 19.70 -14.49
CA ALA A 117 -5.94 18.43 -15.02
C ALA A 117 -6.76 17.29 -14.38
N GLY A 118 -7.66 16.69 -15.17
CA GLY A 118 -8.48 15.56 -14.73
C GLY A 118 -7.67 14.34 -14.28
N THR A 119 -8.37 13.25 -13.97
CA THR A 119 -7.79 12.04 -13.34
C THR A 119 -6.72 11.33 -14.18
N ALA A 120 -6.69 11.56 -15.50
CA ALA A 120 -5.68 11.07 -16.43
C ALA A 120 -4.84 12.25 -16.96
N VAL A 121 -3.53 12.21 -16.70
CA VAL A 121 -2.59 13.24 -17.16
C VAL A 121 -2.35 13.03 -18.66
N ALA A 122 -2.57 14.06 -19.49
CA ALA A 122 -2.22 13.97 -20.90
C ALA A 122 -0.70 13.73 -21.03
N ARG A 123 -0.26 12.92 -22.01
CA ARG A 123 1.19 12.62 -22.20
C ARG A 123 2.06 13.88 -22.29
N ALA A 124 1.55 14.93 -22.94
CA ALA A 124 2.26 16.20 -23.04
C ALA A 124 2.49 16.86 -21.66
N ASP A 125 1.50 16.79 -20.77
CA ASP A 125 1.60 17.31 -19.42
C ASP A 125 2.52 16.44 -18.55
N ALA A 126 2.50 15.12 -18.72
CA ALA A 126 3.44 14.21 -18.06
C ALA A 126 4.89 14.56 -18.43
N ARG A 127 5.20 14.85 -19.71
CA ARG A 127 6.54 15.30 -20.12
C ARG A 127 6.95 16.63 -19.50
N ARG A 128 6.01 17.58 -19.37
CA ARG A 128 6.25 18.87 -18.69
C ARG A 128 6.52 18.67 -17.20
N ILE A 129 5.75 17.82 -16.53
CA ILE A 129 5.98 17.43 -15.14
C ILE A 129 7.36 16.81 -15.00
N THR A 130 7.70 15.80 -15.80
CA THR A 130 9.01 15.14 -15.78
C THR A 130 10.14 16.16 -15.92
N SER A 131 10.03 17.08 -16.89
CA SER A 131 11.03 18.13 -17.09
C SER A 131 11.12 19.10 -15.90
N ALA A 132 9.99 19.39 -15.25
CA ALA A 132 9.97 20.22 -14.04
C ALA A 132 10.59 19.50 -12.83
N VAL A 133 10.27 18.23 -12.62
CA VAL A 133 10.86 17.38 -11.57
C VAL A 133 12.38 17.32 -11.74
N SER A 134 12.89 17.05 -12.95
CA SER A 134 14.33 17.07 -13.23
C SER A 134 14.99 18.39 -12.85
N ARG A 135 14.37 19.53 -13.20
CA ARG A 135 14.90 20.86 -12.85
C ARG A 135 14.88 21.12 -11.35
N ILE A 136 13.81 20.72 -10.66
CA ILE A 136 13.69 20.88 -9.20
C ILE A 136 14.76 20.05 -8.49
N LEU A 137 14.88 18.77 -8.87
CA LEU A 137 15.86 17.85 -8.31
C LEU A 137 17.29 18.34 -8.57
N ALA A 138 17.56 18.97 -9.72
CA ALA A 138 18.88 19.55 -10.00
C ALA A 138 19.13 20.85 -9.22
N ALA A 139 18.14 21.74 -9.11
CA ALA A 139 18.31 23.08 -8.58
C ALA A 139 18.38 23.14 -7.04
N HIS A 140 17.64 22.28 -6.34
CA HIS A 140 17.63 22.27 -4.88
C HIS A 140 18.80 21.43 -4.34
N PRO A 141 19.67 21.95 -3.46
CA PRO A 141 20.86 21.22 -3.00
C PRO A 141 20.54 20.00 -2.11
N GLY A 142 19.34 19.92 -1.54
CA GLY A 142 18.95 18.90 -0.56
C GLY A 142 19.00 19.48 0.87
N PRO A 143 18.30 18.87 1.85
CA PRO A 143 17.63 17.57 1.77
C PRO A 143 16.22 17.59 1.18
N PHE A 144 15.63 16.41 0.97
CA PHE A 144 14.22 16.24 0.63
C PHE A 144 13.53 15.43 1.72
N ARG A 145 12.45 15.97 2.31
CA ARG A 145 11.65 15.22 3.28
C ARG A 145 10.78 14.20 2.56
N CYS A 146 10.10 14.63 1.50
CA CYS A 146 9.06 13.82 0.87
C CYS A 146 9.03 14.08 -0.64
N VAL A 147 9.01 13.00 -1.43
CA VAL A 147 8.95 13.03 -2.88
C VAL A 147 7.89 12.05 -3.38
N HIS A 148 6.83 12.57 -3.99
CA HIS A 148 5.73 11.80 -4.59
C HIS A 148 5.77 11.95 -6.11
N LEU A 149 6.11 10.85 -6.78
CA LEU A 149 6.16 10.73 -8.24
C LEU A 149 5.08 9.76 -8.70
N THR A 150 3.93 10.30 -9.08
CA THR A 150 2.73 9.51 -9.43
C THR A 150 2.12 9.87 -10.79
N SER A 151 2.66 10.90 -11.43
CA SER A 151 2.16 11.54 -12.65
C SER A 151 3.19 11.52 -13.79
N CYS A 152 4.36 10.92 -13.56
CA CYS A 152 5.46 10.87 -14.51
C CYS A 152 5.46 9.55 -15.31
N TYR A 153 5.52 9.65 -16.65
CA TYR A 153 5.43 8.50 -17.55
C TYR A 153 6.85 8.01 -17.86
N MET A 154 7.38 7.13 -17.00
CA MET A 154 8.82 6.79 -17.01
C MET A 154 9.26 5.95 -18.21
N GLU A 155 8.35 5.27 -18.90
CA GLU A 155 8.66 4.50 -20.12
C GLU A 155 9.28 5.33 -21.24
N GLU A 156 8.91 6.63 -21.32
CA GLU A 156 9.43 7.54 -22.35
C GLU A 156 10.87 8.00 -22.06
N PHE A 157 11.38 7.76 -20.84
CA PHE A 157 12.62 8.36 -20.34
C PHE A 157 13.58 7.31 -19.77
N ASP A 158 14.20 6.54 -20.66
CA ASP A 158 15.18 5.54 -20.25
C ASP A 158 16.35 6.16 -19.47
N GLY A 159 16.78 5.50 -18.40
CA GLY A 159 17.85 5.96 -17.50
C GLY A 159 17.54 7.17 -16.61
N LEU A 160 16.52 8.00 -16.92
CA LEU A 160 16.21 9.21 -16.15
C LEU A 160 15.84 8.90 -14.70
N LEU A 161 15.03 7.86 -14.49
CA LEU A 161 14.64 7.41 -13.15
C LEU A 161 15.86 7.04 -12.31
N ARG A 162 16.87 6.36 -12.91
CA ARG A 162 18.11 6.02 -12.21
C ARG A 162 18.83 7.29 -11.73
N CYS A 163 18.92 8.31 -12.59
CA CYS A 163 19.51 9.60 -12.23
C CYS A 163 18.74 10.28 -11.10
N TRP A 164 17.41 10.29 -11.15
CA TRP A 164 16.59 10.86 -10.07
C TRP A 164 16.78 10.12 -8.74
N LEU A 165 16.73 8.79 -8.75
CA LEU A 165 16.96 7.99 -7.56
C LEU A 165 18.37 8.22 -6.98
N GLN A 166 19.38 8.38 -7.83
CA GLN A 166 20.73 8.71 -7.37
C GLN A 166 20.77 10.09 -6.69
N ILE A 167 20.19 11.11 -7.33
CA ILE A 167 20.12 12.47 -6.77
C ILE A 167 19.38 12.46 -5.42
N LEU A 168 18.29 11.70 -5.31
CA LEU A 168 17.51 11.59 -4.08
C LEU A 168 18.27 10.85 -2.97
N ALA A 169 19.02 9.80 -3.32
CA ALA A 169 19.90 9.11 -2.39
C ALA A 169 20.99 10.05 -1.86
N ASP A 170 21.66 10.79 -2.76
CA ASP A 170 22.72 11.73 -2.42
C ASP A 170 22.22 12.91 -1.56
N LYS A 171 20.94 13.27 -1.71
CA LYS A 171 20.29 14.37 -0.99
C LYS A 171 19.52 13.93 0.26
N GLY A 172 19.61 12.67 0.65
CA GLY A 172 19.01 12.17 1.89
C GLY A 172 17.49 12.27 1.92
N ILE A 173 16.82 11.50 1.06
CA ILE A 173 15.35 11.39 1.05
C ILE A 173 14.82 10.58 2.25
N GLU A 174 13.76 11.05 2.91
CA GLU A 174 13.10 10.33 4.01
C GLU A 174 11.85 9.55 3.54
N GLU A 175 11.03 10.15 2.69
CA GLU A 175 9.80 9.53 2.17
C GLU A 175 9.78 9.55 0.63
N LEU A 176 9.65 8.37 0.03
CA LEU A 176 9.58 8.20 -1.42
C LEU A 176 8.33 7.42 -1.83
N ILE A 177 7.52 8.03 -2.68
CA ILE A 177 6.40 7.37 -3.36
C ILE A 177 6.67 7.39 -4.86
N LEU A 178 6.73 6.21 -5.46
CA LEU A 178 7.02 6.04 -6.88
C LEU A 178 5.99 5.11 -7.53
N ILE A 179 5.06 5.71 -8.28
CA ILE A 179 3.99 5.01 -8.99
C ILE A 179 4.13 5.25 -10.49
N ASN A 180 4.36 4.17 -11.24
CA ASN A 180 4.50 4.25 -12.69
C ASN A 180 3.14 4.28 -13.38
N ARG A 181 2.66 5.46 -13.77
CA ARG A 181 1.41 5.61 -14.56
C ARG A 181 1.71 6.17 -15.95
N PRO A 182 0.95 5.79 -17.00
CA PRO A 182 -0.03 4.71 -17.03
C PRO A 182 0.67 3.36 -16.80
N MET A 183 -0.06 2.34 -16.34
CA MET A 183 0.54 1.02 -16.15
C MET A 183 0.85 0.40 -17.52
N PRO A 184 2.10 0.10 -17.86
CA PRO A 184 2.37 -0.58 -19.11
C PRO A 184 2.22 -2.07 -18.92
N LEU A 185 1.02 -2.61 -19.08
CA LEU A 185 0.81 -4.06 -19.00
C LEU A 185 1.73 -4.81 -19.97
N GLY A 186 1.95 -4.24 -21.16
CA GLY A 186 2.96 -4.73 -22.10
C GLY A 186 4.39 -4.66 -21.58
N CYS A 187 4.80 -3.59 -20.87
CA CYS A 187 6.17 -3.45 -20.38
C CYS A 187 6.42 -4.21 -19.07
N LEU A 188 5.45 -4.33 -18.17
CA LEU A 188 5.55 -5.18 -16.95
C LEU A 188 5.77 -6.65 -17.33
N LEU A 189 5.13 -7.09 -18.43
CA LEU A 189 5.29 -8.43 -18.97
C LEU A 189 6.46 -8.55 -19.98
N ARG A 190 7.12 -7.45 -20.37
CA ARG A 190 8.36 -7.46 -21.16
C ARG A 190 9.58 -7.42 -20.24
N SER A 191 10.68 -8.01 -20.69
CA SER A 191 11.89 -8.21 -19.88
C SER A 191 12.80 -6.97 -19.78
N THR A 192 12.32 -5.76 -20.04
CA THR A 192 13.21 -4.60 -20.26
C THR A 192 13.00 -3.41 -19.32
N PHE A 193 11.92 -3.37 -18.54
CA PHE A 193 11.61 -2.21 -17.70
C PHE A 193 11.51 -2.59 -16.22
N PHE A 194 12.64 -2.45 -15.51
CA PHE A 194 12.77 -2.75 -14.07
C PHE A 194 12.96 -1.48 -13.27
N LEU A 195 12.48 -1.49 -12.03
CA LEU A 195 12.82 -0.46 -11.05
C LEU A 195 14.34 -0.50 -10.79
N PRO A 196 15.08 0.61 -11.00
CA PRO A 196 16.53 0.61 -10.78
C PRO A 196 16.86 0.32 -9.31
N SER A 197 17.80 -0.60 -9.04
CA SER A 197 18.23 -0.97 -7.69
C SER A 197 18.87 0.17 -6.87
N THR A 198 19.04 1.37 -7.45
CA THR A 198 19.54 2.57 -6.78
C THR A 198 18.74 2.96 -5.53
N PHE A 199 17.42 2.71 -5.50
CA PHE A 199 16.60 3.00 -4.30
C PHE A 199 17.05 2.18 -3.08
N LEU A 200 17.70 1.03 -3.27
CA LEU A 200 18.18 0.20 -2.17
C LEU A 200 19.31 0.86 -1.37
N GLY A 201 20.02 1.81 -1.97
CA GLY A 201 21.11 2.55 -1.31
C GLY A 201 20.64 3.75 -0.48
N MET A 202 19.33 4.02 -0.41
CA MET A 202 18.77 5.17 0.30
C MET A 202 18.70 4.89 1.81
N THR A 203 19.78 5.16 2.54
CA THR A 203 19.88 4.83 3.98
C THR A 203 19.02 5.70 4.90
N THR A 204 18.63 6.90 4.44
CA THR A 204 17.77 7.84 5.17
C THR A 204 16.28 7.54 5.06
N LEU A 205 15.91 6.58 4.21
CA LEU A 205 14.51 6.31 3.88
C LEU A 205 13.77 5.69 5.06
N THR A 206 12.66 6.33 5.45
CA THR A 206 11.75 5.88 6.52
C THR A 206 10.41 5.38 5.97
N CYS A 207 10.00 5.86 4.79
CA CYS A 207 8.75 5.45 4.15
C CYS A 207 8.96 5.25 2.65
N LEU A 208 8.53 4.09 2.14
CA LEU A 208 8.66 3.73 0.73
C LEU A 208 7.34 3.16 0.21
N TYR A 209 6.78 3.79 -0.82
CA TYR A 209 5.67 3.24 -1.60
C TYR A 209 6.09 3.02 -3.05
N LEU A 210 5.99 1.78 -3.51
CA LEU A 210 6.26 1.39 -4.88
C LEU A 210 4.99 0.87 -5.52
N GLY A 211 4.71 1.29 -6.75
CA GLY A 211 3.60 0.71 -7.49
C GLY A 211 3.76 0.70 -8.99
N LEU A 212 3.22 -0.36 -9.61
CA LEU A 212 3.22 -0.58 -11.05
C LEU A 212 4.66 -0.74 -11.61
N TRP A 213 5.52 -1.42 -10.84
CA TRP A 213 6.91 -1.69 -11.18
C TRP A 213 7.20 -3.18 -11.26
N LYS A 214 8.20 -3.54 -12.07
CA LYS A 214 8.90 -4.82 -11.94
C LYS A 214 10.08 -4.66 -11.01
N PHE A 215 10.12 -5.45 -9.94
CA PHE A 215 11.19 -5.42 -8.96
C PHE A 215 12.50 -5.89 -9.60
N PRO A 216 13.65 -5.24 -9.28
CA PRO A 216 14.93 -5.63 -9.84
C PRO A 216 15.32 -7.04 -9.41
N ASP A 217 16.03 -7.76 -10.28
CA ASP A 217 16.63 -9.05 -9.90
C ASP A 217 17.73 -8.83 -8.84
N MET A 218 17.54 -9.45 -7.68
CA MET A 218 18.39 -9.32 -6.51
C MET A 218 19.56 -10.33 -6.49
N ALA A 219 19.68 -11.23 -7.47
CA ALA A 219 20.69 -12.29 -7.49
C ALA A 219 22.15 -11.78 -7.38
N GLY A 220 22.42 -10.55 -7.85
CA GLY A 220 23.73 -9.89 -7.75
C GLY A 220 23.90 -8.95 -6.53
N VAL A 221 22.84 -8.68 -5.76
CA VAL A 221 22.77 -7.59 -4.79
C VAL A 221 23.06 -8.08 -3.36
N LYS A 222 24.03 -9.00 -3.20
CA LYS A 222 24.31 -9.63 -1.89
C LYS A 222 24.96 -8.69 -0.85
N ARG A 223 25.51 -7.55 -1.27
CA ARG A 223 26.28 -6.63 -0.42
C ARG A 223 25.61 -5.29 -0.13
N VAL A 224 24.41 -5.04 -0.66
CA VAL A 224 23.74 -3.74 -0.42
C VAL A 224 22.96 -3.80 0.88
N THR A 225 23.27 -2.90 1.79
CA THR A 225 22.47 -2.65 2.99
C THR A 225 21.21 -1.90 2.55
N PHE A 226 20.10 -2.63 2.44
CA PHE A 226 18.81 -1.99 2.22
C PHE A 226 18.39 -1.19 3.47
N SER A 227 17.64 -0.11 3.27
CA SER A 227 17.38 1.00 4.20
C SER A 227 17.11 0.56 5.66
N PRO A 228 18.08 0.71 6.58
CA PRO A 228 17.95 0.22 7.96
C PRO A 228 16.93 1.02 8.80
N ASN A 229 16.48 2.17 8.30
CA ASN A 229 15.55 3.08 8.98
C ASN A 229 14.11 2.97 8.46
N LEU A 230 13.82 2.04 7.55
CA LEU A 230 12.52 1.92 6.92
C LEU A 230 11.46 1.46 7.94
N ARG A 231 10.45 2.29 8.16
CA ARG A 231 9.32 2.06 9.08
C ARG A 231 8.04 1.68 8.36
N GLU A 232 7.86 2.16 7.14
CA GLU A 232 6.66 1.88 6.34
C GLU A 232 7.01 1.48 4.92
N LEU A 233 6.45 0.35 4.48
CA LEU A 233 6.60 -0.18 3.14
C LEU A 233 5.24 -0.45 2.52
N GLY A 234 4.95 0.25 1.43
CA GLY A 234 3.79 0.03 0.57
C GLY A 234 4.19 -0.56 -0.77
N LEU A 235 3.54 -1.65 -1.17
CA LEU A 235 3.72 -2.29 -2.47
C LEU A 235 2.37 -2.38 -3.16
N CYS A 236 2.23 -1.76 -4.32
CA CYS A 236 1.01 -1.84 -5.10
C CYS A 236 1.24 -2.40 -6.50
N THR A 237 0.71 -3.58 -6.78
CA THR A 237 0.87 -4.22 -8.11
C THR A 237 2.34 -4.24 -8.55
N VAL A 238 3.21 -4.78 -7.70
CA VAL A 238 4.65 -4.91 -7.96
C VAL A 238 4.96 -6.33 -8.39
N LEU A 239 5.54 -6.51 -9.58
CA LEU A 239 5.99 -7.81 -10.06
C LEU A 239 7.29 -8.18 -9.36
N MET A 240 7.24 -9.10 -8.40
CA MET A 240 8.37 -9.60 -7.62
C MET A 240 8.18 -11.07 -7.22
N GLU A 241 9.25 -11.72 -6.77
CA GLU A 241 9.18 -13.06 -6.18
C GLU A 241 9.11 -12.98 -4.64
N SER A 242 8.63 -14.05 -3.99
CA SER A 242 8.56 -14.11 -2.51
C SER A 242 9.92 -13.90 -1.85
N LYS A 243 11.00 -14.41 -2.46
CA LYS A 243 12.38 -14.24 -1.96
C LYS A 243 12.82 -12.78 -1.92
N ASP A 244 12.29 -11.94 -2.82
CA ASP A 244 12.61 -10.52 -2.88
C ASP A 244 11.91 -9.76 -1.75
N LEU A 245 10.68 -10.18 -1.40
CA LEU A 245 9.94 -9.63 -0.27
C LEU A 245 10.62 -10.02 1.04
N ASP A 246 11.00 -11.29 1.19
CA ASP A 246 11.76 -11.78 2.34
C ASP A 246 13.08 -11.00 2.49
N PHE A 247 13.79 -10.75 1.39
CA PHE A 247 15.01 -9.93 1.39
C PHE A 247 14.77 -8.51 1.91
N ILE A 248 13.68 -7.85 1.49
CA ILE A 248 13.33 -6.51 1.97
C ILE A 248 13.05 -6.52 3.47
N LEU A 249 12.26 -7.50 3.95
CA LEU A 249 11.89 -7.63 5.35
C LEU A 249 13.11 -7.91 6.24
N ASP A 250 13.99 -8.82 5.82
CA ASP A 250 15.22 -9.17 6.54
C ASP A 250 16.18 -7.98 6.69
N ARG A 251 16.14 -7.04 5.75
CA ARG A 251 17.01 -5.86 5.73
C ARG A 251 16.35 -4.60 6.30
N SER A 252 15.09 -4.70 6.75
CA SER A 252 14.32 -3.59 7.33
C SER A 252 13.96 -3.89 8.79
N PRO A 253 14.95 -3.91 9.72
CA PRO A 253 14.75 -4.41 11.08
C PRO A 253 13.86 -3.52 11.96
N VAL A 254 13.56 -2.29 11.52
CA VAL A 254 12.69 -1.34 12.22
C VAL A 254 11.33 -1.14 11.53
N LEU A 255 11.00 -1.98 10.55
CA LEU A 255 9.74 -1.88 9.80
C LEU A 255 8.55 -2.06 10.74
N GLU A 256 7.64 -1.09 10.78
CA GLU A 256 6.45 -1.10 11.64
C GLU A 256 5.18 -1.45 10.83
N THR A 257 5.11 -1.01 9.57
CA THR A 257 3.93 -1.17 8.71
C THR A 257 4.31 -1.75 7.35
N LEU A 258 3.64 -2.84 6.98
CA LEU A 258 3.68 -3.43 5.64
C LEU A 258 2.30 -3.33 5.00
N CYS A 259 2.21 -2.74 3.81
CA CYS A 259 1.00 -2.67 3.02
C CYS A 259 1.26 -3.28 1.64
N VAL A 260 0.50 -4.31 1.27
CA VAL A 260 0.51 -4.90 -0.06
C VAL A 260 -0.89 -4.77 -0.64
N GLU A 261 -1.01 -4.12 -1.79
CA GLU A 261 -2.30 -3.86 -2.42
C GLU A 261 -2.33 -4.25 -3.90
N SER A 262 -3.48 -4.73 -4.36
CA SER A 262 -3.79 -4.94 -5.79
C SER A 262 -2.71 -5.78 -6.48
N ASN A 263 -2.05 -6.67 -5.74
CA ASN A 263 -0.99 -7.47 -6.28
C ASN A 263 -1.57 -8.69 -6.98
N ILE A 264 -1.43 -8.72 -8.30
CA ILE A 264 -1.98 -9.78 -9.14
C ILE A 264 -1.06 -10.99 -9.27
N PHE A 265 0.19 -10.84 -8.84
CA PHE A 265 1.20 -11.89 -8.94
C PHE A 265 1.21 -12.71 -7.66
N LYS A 266 1.36 -14.03 -7.82
CA LYS A 266 1.41 -14.97 -6.71
C LYS A 266 2.59 -14.66 -5.79
N LEU A 267 2.33 -14.37 -4.52
CA LEU A 267 3.34 -14.19 -3.48
C LEU A 267 3.13 -15.12 -2.28
N GLY A 268 4.22 -15.39 -1.58
CA GLY A 268 4.22 -15.93 -0.21
C GLY A 268 4.78 -14.88 0.74
N LEU A 269 4.22 -14.80 1.94
CA LEU A 269 4.71 -13.94 3.02
C LEU A 269 5.10 -14.79 4.22
N ARG A 270 6.39 -14.78 4.59
CA ARG A 270 6.87 -15.39 5.82
C ARG A 270 7.35 -14.30 6.78
N LEU A 271 6.51 -13.97 7.75
CA LEU A 271 6.76 -12.88 8.68
C LEU A 271 7.58 -13.35 9.88
N VAL A 272 8.85 -12.94 9.92
CA VAL A 272 9.74 -13.03 11.08
C VAL A 272 10.26 -11.62 11.35
N SER A 273 9.68 -10.92 12.34
CA SER A 273 10.02 -9.52 12.60
C SER A 273 9.73 -9.11 14.04
N GLN A 274 10.66 -8.38 14.64
CA GLN A 274 10.55 -7.87 16.01
C GLN A 274 9.94 -6.46 16.09
N SER A 275 9.73 -5.80 14.94
CA SER A 275 9.28 -4.41 14.85
C SER A 275 7.89 -4.23 14.23
N ILE A 276 7.45 -5.18 13.38
CA ILE A 276 6.21 -5.02 12.62
C ILE A 276 5.00 -5.03 13.56
N ARG A 277 4.16 -4.01 13.41
CA ARG A 277 2.93 -3.76 14.18
C ARG A 277 1.68 -3.93 13.31
N CYS A 278 1.77 -3.57 12.03
CA CYS A 278 0.61 -3.62 11.14
C CYS A 278 0.98 -4.24 9.79
N VAL A 279 0.20 -5.24 9.38
CA VAL A 279 0.26 -5.81 8.03
C VAL A 279 -1.10 -5.63 7.38
N LYS A 280 -1.13 -5.05 6.18
CA LYS A 280 -2.32 -4.86 5.36
C LYS A 280 -2.10 -5.54 4.02
N ILE A 281 -2.98 -6.46 3.66
CA ILE A 281 -2.97 -7.17 2.39
C ILE A 281 -4.36 -7.01 1.79
N ILE A 282 -4.46 -6.18 0.76
CA ILE A 282 -5.74 -5.76 0.18
C ILE A 282 -5.75 -6.10 -1.31
N LEU A 283 -6.82 -6.71 -1.82
CA LEU A 283 -6.99 -7.02 -3.25
C LEU A 283 -5.80 -7.77 -3.88
N SER A 284 -5.11 -8.60 -3.10
CA SER A 284 -3.83 -9.21 -3.48
C SER A 284 -3.89 -10.73 -3.46
N PHE A 285 -3.14 -11.37 -4.35
CA PHE A 285 -3.05 -12.83 -4.44
C PHE A 285 -1.85 -13.38 -3.66
N PHE A 286 -2.13 -14.05 -2.54
CA PHE A 286 -1.14 -14.76 -1.75
C PHE A 286 -1.44 -16.26 -1.72
N GLU A 287 -0.42 -17.10 -1.85
CA GLU A 287 -0.57 -18.55 -1.61
C GLU A 287 -0.54 -18.87 -0.13
N GLU A 288 0.39 -18.24 0.59
CA GLU A 288 0.60 -18.46 2.01
C GLU A 288 1.02 -17.16 2.70
N ILE A 289 0.41 -16.91 3.85
CA ILE A 289 0.76 -15.85 4.79
C ILE A 289 1.06 -16.54 6.11
N ALA A 290 2.33 -16.69 6.44
CA ALA A 290 2.81 -17.33 7.65
C ALA A 290 3.40 -16.30 8.60
N VAL A 291 2.69 -16.00 9.68
CA VAL A 291 3.22 -15.24 10.82
C VAL A 291 3.99 -16.20 11.71
N VAL A 292 5.29 -16.33 11.51
CA VAL A 292 6.13 -17.31 12.22
C VAL A 292 6.48 -16.79 13.61
N ASP A 293 7.11 -15.63 13.67
CA ASP A 293 7.51 -14.96 14.90
C ASP A 293 7.42 -13.43 14.73
N ALA A 294 6.35 -12.84 15.26
CA ALA A 294 6.09 -11.41 15.17
C ALA A 294 5.47 -10.88 16.48
N PRO A 295 6.26 -10.75 17.56
CA PRO A 295 5.73 -10.45 18.89
C PRO A 295 5.16 -9.04 19.04
N CYS A 296 5.52 -8.13 18.14
CA CYS A 296 5.00 -6.77 18.09
C CYS A 296 3.78 -6.60 17.17
N LEU A 297 3.36 -7.65 16.46
CA LEU A 297 2.25 -7.57 15.52
C LEU A 297 0.95 -7.29 16.28
N GLU A 298 0.32 -6.16 15.97
CA GLU A 298 -0.91 -5.69 16.58
C GLU A 298 -2.12 -5.95 15.67
N ARG A 299 -1.94 -5.77 14.35
CA ARG A 299 -3.01 -5.76 13.36
C ARG A 299 -2.61 -6.53 12.10
N LEU A 300 -3.41 -7.54 11.74
CA LEU A 300 -3.30 -8.24 10.46
C LEU A 300 -4.60 -8.05 9.67
N ILE A 301 -4.53 -7.27 8.60
CA ILE A 301 -5.66 -6.91 7.77
C ILE A 301 -5.56 -7.60 6.43
N LEU A 302 -6.50 -8.49 6.12
CA LEU A 302 -6.63 -9.18 4.84
C LEU A 302 -7.96 -8.71 4.23
N SER A 303 -8.05 -8.30 2.97
CA SER A 303 -9.36 -7.88 2.41
C SER A 303 -9.39 -8.01 0.90
N GLY A 304 -10.50 -8.49 0.34
CA GLY A 304 -10.65 -8.62 -1.11
C GLY A 304 -9.62 -9.54 -1.77
N GLY A 305 -9.06 -10.50 -1.03
CA GLY A 305 -8.22 -11.54 -1.59
C GLY A 305 -8.96 -12.26 -2.71
N TRP A 306 -8.25 -12.64 -3.76
CA TRP A 306 -8.80 -13.40 -4.87
C TRP A 306 -7.86 -14.56 -5.18
N THR A 307 -8.44 -15.66 -5.64
CA THR A 307 -7.73 -16.89 -5.88
C THR A 307 -7.79 -17.21 -7.36
N LYS A 308 -6.64 -17.61 -7.93
CA LYS A 308 -6.60 -18.16 -9.27
C LYS A 308 -6.70 -19.68 -9.16
N ASP A 309 -7.54 -20.29 -9.99
CA ASP A 309 -7.69 -21.75 -10.08
C ASP A 309 -8.22 -22.45 -8.80
N GLY A 310 -8.92 -21.72 -7.93
CA GLY A 310 -9.54 -22.27 -6.71
C GLY A 310 -8.56 -22.55 -5.56
N VAL A 311 -7.33 -22.03 -5.62
CA VAL A 311 -6.33 -22.19 -4.57
C VAL A 311 -6.52 -21.12 -3.49
N CYS A 312 -7.08 -21.50 -2.34
CA CYS A 312 -7.20 -20.60 -1.18
C CYS A 312 -5.83 -20.19 -0.62
N THR A 313 -5.73 -18.93 -0.17
CA THR A 313 -4.61 -18.44 0.63
C THR A 313 -4.59 -19.11 2.00
N LYS A 314 -3.47 -19.73 2.36
CA LYS A 314 -3.26 -20.28 3.69
C LYS A 314 -2.78 -19.18 4.63
N VAL A 315 -3.47 -18.98 5.75
CA VAL A 315 -3.10 -18.00 6.78
C VAL A 315 -2.71 -18.75 8.03
N LYS A 316 -1.40 -18.76 8.32
CA LYS A 316 -0.81 -19.40 9.49
C LYS A 316 -0.43 -18.35 10.53
N ILE A 317 -0.94 -18.51 11.75
CA ILE A 317 -0.59 -17.64 12.87
C ILE A 317 0.18 -18.46 13.91
N GLY A 318 1.48 -18.19 13.99
CA GLY A 318 2.41 -18.71 15.00
C GLY A 318 2.52 -17.77 16.20
N HIS A 319 3.73 -17.30 16.51
CA HIS A 319 3.95 -16.46 17.69
C HIS A 319 3.63 -14.98 17.43
N ALA A 320 2.44 -14.53 17.85
CA ALA A 320 1.99 -13.14 17.74
C ALA A 320 1.15 -12.68 18.97
N PRO A 321 1.72 -12.61 20.18
CA PRO A 321 0.99 -12.33 21.43
C PRO A 321 0.26 -10.98 21.48
N LYS A 322 0.71 -9.97 20.75
CA LYS A 322 0.08 -8.63 20.72
C LYS A 322 -1.02 -8.49 19.65
N LEU A 323 -1.27 -9.54 18.87
CA LEU A 323 -2.24 -9.50 17.78
C LEU A 323 -3.63 -9.39 18.37
N HIS A 324 -4.20 -8.19 18.32
CA HIS A 324 -5.51 -7.87 18.88
C HIS A 324 -6.55 -7.57 17.79
N SER A 325 -6.13 -7.27 16.57
CA SER A 325 -7.01 -7.03 15.42
C SER A 325 -6.68 -7.98 14.26
N LEU A 326 -7.68 -8.71 13.77
CA LEU A 326 -7.56 -9.63 12.64
C LEU A 326 -8.75 -9.50 11.70
N GLY A 327 -8.50 -9.41 10.39
CA GLY A 327 -9.54 -9.46 9.35
C GLY A 327 -9.45 -8.33 8.34
N TYR A 328 -10.21 -8.30 7.26
CA TYR A 328 -11.39 -9.08 6.88
C TYR A 328 -11.07 -10.48 6.32
N LEU A 329 -11.27 -11.49 7.16
CA LEU A 329 -11.13 -12.86 6.72
C LEU A 329 -12.30 -13.23 5.82
N ASP A 330 -12.03 -13.32 4.51
CA ASP A 330 -12.90 -13.99 3.55
C ASP A 330 -12.76 -15.51 3.68
N SER A 331 -13.84 -16.18 4.08
CA SER A 331 -13.89 -17.64 4.24
C SER A 331 -13.83 -18.45 2.93
N GLU A 332 -14.06 -17.82 1.78
CA GLU A 332 -13.90 -18.45 0.46
C GLU A 332 -12.44 -18.46 0.03
N ASN A 333 -11.75 -17.35 0.25
CA ASN A 333 -10.39 -17.16 -0.25
C ASN A 333 -9.31 -17.48 0.80
N HIS A 334 -9.63 -17.50 2.09
CA HIS A 334 -8.65 -17.74 3.16
C HIS A 334 -8.94 -19.03 3.96
N VAL A 335 -7.90 -19.83 4.15
CA VAL A 335 -7.91 -21.01 5.03
C VAL A 335 -7.02 -20.72 6.23
N LEU A 336 -7.59 -20.72 7.43
CA LEU A 336 -6.85 -20.53 8.67
C LEU A 336 -6.17 -21.84 9.09
N GLU A 337 -4.92 -21.72 9.53
CA GLU A 337 -4.16 -22.83 10.10
C GLU A 337 -3.45 -22.35 11.37
N PHE A 338 -3.64 -23.09 12.47
CA PHE A 338 -3.03 -22.81 13.76
C PHE A 338 -2.22 -24.03 14.19
N GLY A 339 -0.92 -23.84 14.41
CA GLY A 339 0.02 -24.95 14.56
C GLY A 339 -0.01 -25.85 13.33
N ASN A 340 -0.36 -27.13 13.51
CA ASN A 340 -0.52 -28.11 12.42
C ASN A 340 -2.01 -28.41 12.10
N THR A 341 -2.95 -27.59 12.61
CA THR A 341 -4.39 -27.84 12.45
C THR A 341 -5.00 -26.84 11.48
N VAL A 342 -5.52 -27.34 10.37
CA VAL A 342 -6.31 -26.57 9.40
C VAL A 342 -7.74 -26.43 9.90
N ILE A 343 -8.24 -25.21 10.03
CA ILE A 343 -9.59 -24.93 10.50
C ILE A 343 -10.59 -25.18 9.36
N LYS A 344 -11.44 -26.19 9.55
CA LYS A 344 -12.56 -26.55 8.67
C LYS A 344 -13.87 -26.58 9.46
N ALA A 345 -15.02 -26.51 8.80
CA ALA A 345 -16.32 -26.62 9.46
C ALA A 345 -16.39 -27.89 10.33
N GLY A 346 -16.75 -27.74 11.61
CA GLY A 346 -16.84 -28.84 12.58
C GLY A 346 -15.52 -29.24 13.23
N THR A 347 -14.42 -28.50 12.99
CA THR A 347 -13.16 -28.71 13.72
C THR A 347 -13.37 -28.39 15.19
N LYS A 348 -13.03 -29.32 16.09
CA LYS A 348 -13.09 -29.08 17.53
C LYS A 348 -12.00 -28.10 17.92
N THR A 349 -12.38 -27.02 18.61
CA THR A 349 -11.43 -26.02 19.09
C THR A 349 -10.66 -26.58 20.29
N SER A 350 -9.34 -26.43 20.27
CA SER A 350 -8.45 -26.80 21.37
C SER A 350 -7.58 -25.59 21.76
N PRO A 351 -6.89 -25.60 22.91
CA PRO A 351 -6.04 -24.49 23.31
C PRO A 351 -4.96 -24.14 22.27
N SER A 352 -4.48 -25.12 21.50
CA SER A 352 -3.47 -24.92 20.44
C SER A 352 -4.04 -24.29 19.16
N THR A 353 -5.36 -24.26 18.99
CA THR A 353 -6.04 -23.61 17.85
C THR A 353 -6.70 -22.30 18.24
N MET A 354 -6.51 -21.84 19.48
CA MET A 354 -7.09 -20.59 19.98
C MET A 354 -6.06 -19.47 19.92
N VAL A 355 -6.53 -18.29 19.49
CA VAL A 355 -5.76 -17.04 19.53
C VAL A 355 -6.48 -16.07 20.46
N PRO A 356 -6.29 -16.18 21.79
CA PRO A 356 -7.07 -15.42 22.77
C PRO A 356 -6.69 -13.93 22.83
N SER A 357 -5.61 -13.51 22.16
CA SER A 357 -5.18 -12.11 22.09
C SER A 357 -6.09 -11.25 21.21
N VAL A 358 -6.78 -11.85 20.24
CA VAL A 358 -7.65 -11.14 19.29
C VAL A 358 -8.92 -10.65 19.98
N ARG A 359 -9.14 -9.32 19.91
CA ARG A 359 -10.32 -8.62 20.45
C ARG A 359 -11.20 -8.04 19.36
N ILE A 360 -10.61 -7.66 18.23
CA ILE A 360 -11.31 -7.13 17.07
C ILE A 360 -11.18 -8.16 15.95
N LEU A 361 -12.29 -8.73 15.54
CA LEU A 361 -12.35 -9.69 14.44
C LEU A 361 -13.22 -9.10 13.33
N ALA A 362 -12.74 -9.20 12.10
CA ALA A 362 -13.50 -8.78 10.93
C ALA A 362 -13.63 -9.94 9.94
N LEU A 363 -14.86 -10.23 9.52
CA LEU A 363 -15.21 -11.34 8.63
C LEU A 363 -15.91 -10.78 7.39
N GLU A 364 -15.50 -11.26 6.21
CA GLU A 364 -16.21 -11.01 4.96
C GLU A 364 -17.07 -12.26 4.67
N VAL A 365 -18.39 -12.07 4.65
CA VAL A 365 -19.37 -13.15 4.54
C VAL A 365 -20.18 -12.98 3.26
N ARG A 366 -20.13 -14.00 2.40
CA ARG A 366 -21.00 -14.11 1.22
C ARG A 366 -22.18 -15.01 1.56
N CYS A 367 -23.32 -14.42 1.92
CA CYS A 367 -24.50 -15.14 2.41
C CYS A 367 -25.05 -16.18 1.42
N GLY A 368 -24.76 -16.09 0.12
CA GLY A 368 -25.27 -17.02 -0.90
C GLY A 368 -24.71 -18.45 -0.85
N VAL A 369 -23.62 -18.72 -0.13
CA VAL A 369 -22.92 -20.02 -0.21
C VAL A 369 -22.92 -20.78 1.13
N ARG A 370 -23.60 -21.95 1.14
CA ARG A 370 -23.94 -22.72 2.35
C ARG A 370 -22.74 -23.35 3.08
N SER A 371 -21.65 -23.68 2.38
CA SER A 371 -20.45 -24.27 3.00
C SER A 371 -19.72 -23.28 3.91
N TYR A 372 -19.76 -21.99 3.58
CA TYR A 372 -19.01 -20.96 4.29
C TYR A 372 -19.72 -20.44 5.52
N ALA A 373 -21.05 -20.33 5.49
CA ALA A 373 -21.83 -20.04 6.69
C ALA A 373 -21.54 -21.04 7.82
N LYS A 374 -21.28 -22.32 7.49
CA LYS A 374 -20.90 -23.38 8.45
C LYS A 374 -19.50 -23.22 9.05
N MET A 375 -18.61 -22.43 8.44
CA MET A 375 -17.26 -22.17 8.96
C MET A 375 -17.27 -21.13 10.07
N ILE A 376 -18.18 -20.15 10.02
CA ILE A 376 -18.23 -19.01 10.96
C ILE A 376 -18.23 -19.45 12.43
N PRO A 377 -19.05 -20.43 12.86
CA PRO A 377 -19.03 -20.90 14.26
C PRO A 377 -17.65 -21.42 14.69
N THR A 378 -16.98 -22.17 13.80
CA THR A 378 -15.66 -22.74 14.08
C THR A 378 -14.59 -21.65 14.15
N VAL A 379 -14.63 -20.68 13.24
CA VAL A 379 -13.72 -19.52 13.23
C VAL A 379 -13.89 -18.69 14.50
N LEU A 380 -15.13 -18.35 14.88
CA LEU A 380 -15.42 -17.62 16.12
C LEU A 380 -14.96 -18.39 17.36
N GLY A 381 -15.08 -19.72 17.36
CA GLY A 381 -14.57 -20.58 18.43
C GLY A 381 -13.04 -20.52 18.61
N CYS A 382 -12.28 -20.14 17.58
CA CYS A 382 -10.83 -19.95 17.67
C CYS A 382 -10.45 -18.62 18.36
N PHE A 383 -11.37 -17.67 18.48
CA PHE A 383 -11.13 -16.33 19.03
C PHE A 383 -12.04 -16.08 20.26
N PRO A 384 -11.70 -16.65 21.43
CA PRO A 384 -12.60 -16.69 22.58
C PRO A 384 -12.87 -15.33 23.25
N ASN A 385 -12.06 -14.30 22.99
CA ASN A 385 -12.11 -13.00 23.67
C ASN A 385 -12.46 -11.83 22.73
N VAL A 386 -13.12 -12.10 21.60
CA VAL A 386 -13.57 -11.05 20.66
C VAL A 386 -14.58 -10.13 21.35
N GLU A 387 -14.28 -8.84 21.38
CA GLU A 387 -15.12 -7.76 21.91
C GLU A 387 -15.84 -6.99 20.80
N THR A 388 -15.22 -6.86 19.63
CA THR A 388 -15.80 -6.18 18.47
C THR A 388 -15.75 -7.11 17.26
N LEU A 389 -16.93 -7.38 16.68
CA LEU A 389 -17.07 -8.19 15.49
C LEU A 389 -17.57 -7.31 14.33
N HIS A 390 -16.77 -7.23 13.27
CA HIS A 390 -17.18 -6.62 12.01
C HIS A 390 -17.59 -7.70 11.02
N ILE A 391 -18.76 -7.53 10.39
CA ILE A 391 -19.26 -8.40 9.35
C ILE A 391 -19.45 -7.54 8.09
N MET A 392 -18.75 -7.88 7.01
CA MET A 392 -18.97 -7.27 5.70
C MET A 392 -19.72 -8.23 4.80
N SER A 393 -20.70 -7.72 4.06
CA SER A 393 -21.35 -8.48 3.00
C SER A 393 -20.47 -8.48 1.74
N GLY A 394 -20.10 -9.65 1.24
CA GLY A 394 -19.45 -9.75 -0.08
C GLY A 394 -20.48 -9.71 -1.22
N GLU A 395 -20.15 -9.08 -2.36
CA GLU A 395 -21.02 -9.05 -3.55
C GLU A 395 -21.39 -10.48 -4.00
N THR A 396 -22.67 -10.86 -3.90
CA THR A 396 -23.19 -12.14 -4.40
C THR A 396 -23.94 -11.96 -5.72
N GLY A 397 -23.48 -12.59 -6.80
CA GLY A 397 -24.18 -12.58 -8.10
C GLY A 397 -25.39 -13.53 -8.17
N GLN A 398 -25.70 -14.28 -7.11
CA GLN A 398 -26.78 -15.27 -7.07
C GLN A 398 -27.69 -15.02 -5.84
N PRO A 399 -29.02 -15.14 -5.99
CA PRO A 399 -29.95 -14.96 -4.88
C PRO A 399 -29.76 -16.04 -3.81
N SER A 400 -29.76 -15.63 -2.54
CA SER A 400 -29.72 -16.50 -1.36
C SER A 400 -30.92 -17.45 -1.34
N GLY A 401 -30.69 -18.76 -1.48
CA GLY A 401 -31.71 -19.78 -1.20
C GLY A 401 -32.09 -19.82 0.29
N LYS A 402 -33.19 -20.49 0.66
CA LYS A 402 -33.60 -20.68 2.07
C LYS A 402 -32.45 -21.31 2.88
N HIS A 403 -31.89 -20.54 3.80
CA HIS A 403 -30.81 -21.01 4.67
C HIS A 403 -31.39 -21.79 5.87
N ASN A 404 -31.03 -23.06 5.99
CA ASN A 404 -31.29 -23.82 7.21
C ASN A 404 -30.21 -23.47 8.25
N LEU A 405 -30.61 -22.80 9.35
CA LEU A 405 -29.74 -22.28 10.41
C LEU A 405 -29.39 -23.31 11.49
N GLU A 406 -29.88 -24.55 11.36
CA GLU A 406 -29.66 -25.64 12.34
C GLU A 406 -28.17 -25.87 12.69
N PHE A 407 -27.24 -25.57 11.79
CA PHE A 407 -25.80 -25.71 12.06
C PHE A 407 -25.28 -24.81 13.20
N TRP A 408 -25.95 -23.69 13.50
CA TRP A 408 -25.62 -22.90 14.68
C TRP A 408 -25.99 -23.62 15.97
N ASN A 409 -27.11 -24.36 15.97
CA ASN A 409 -27.53 -25.17 17.12
C ASN A 409 -26.58 -26.36 17.33
N GLU A 410 -26.05 -26.93 16.25
CA GLU A 410 -25.07 -28.03 16.30
C GLU A 410 -23.67 -27.60 16.76
N SER A 411 -23.33 -26.31 16.63
CA SER A 411 -21.99 -25.79 16.95
C SER A 411 -21.70 -25.59 18.45
N GLY A 412 -22.71 -25.77 19.31
CA GLY A 412 -22.58 -25.60 20.76
C GLY A 412 -22.41 -24.14 21.19
N THR A 413 -22.08 -23.91 22.47
CA THR A 413 -21.90 -22.57 23.03
C THR A 413 -20.55 -21.97 22.64
N ILE A 414 -20.57 -20.85 21.93
CA ILE A 414 -19.38 -20.10 21.53
C ILE A 414 -19.13 -18.96 22.53
N LYS A 415 -18.05 -19.07 23.31
CA LYS A 415 -17.74 -18.15 24.41
C LYS A 415 -17.80 -16.67 24.01
N CYS A 416 -17.22 -16.30 22.87
CA CYS A 416 -17.16 -14.91 22.44
C CYS A 416 -18.56 -14.35 22.15
N ILE A 417 -19.42 -15.11 21.49
CA ILE A 417 -20.82 -14.73 21.21
C ILE A 417 -21.63 -14.61 22.51
N CYS A 418 -21.47 -15.56 23.43
CA CYS A 418 -22.29 -15.58 24.65
C CYS A 418 -21.90 -14.50 25.67
N SER A 419 -20.65 -14.05 25.70
CA SER A 419 -20.14 -13.30 26.87
C SER A 419 -19.09 -12.22 26.60
N CYS A 420 -18.53 -12.11 25.39
CA CYS A 420 -17.42 -11.17 25.12
C CYS A 420 -17.76 -10.08 24.12
N ILE A 421 -18.57 -10.37 23.09
CA ILE A 421 -18.92 -9.39 22.06
C ILE A 421 -19.75 -8.26 22.68
N LYS A 422 -19.26 -7.03 22.54
CA LYS A 422 -19.90 -5.79 22.99
C LYS A 422 -20.43 -4.96 21.83
N LEU A 423 -19.79 -5.06 20.66
CA LEU A 423 -20.12 -4.30 19.47
C LEU A 423 -20.12 -5.22 18.24
N LEU A 424 -21.23 -5.19 17.51
CA LEU A 424 -21.39 -5.87 16.23
C LEU A 424 -21.64 -4.80 15.16
N VAL A 425 -20.78 -4.75 14.15
CA VAL A 425 -20.86 -3.76 13.07
C VAL A 425 -21.07 -4.48 11.75
N PHE A 426 -22.09 -4.07 11.01
CA PHE A 426 -22.38 -4.55 9.67
C PHE A 426 -21.96 -3.50 8.64
N HIS A 427 -21.19 -3.91 7.63
CA HIS A 427 -20.79 -3.06 6.51
C HIS A 427 -21.37 -3.61 5.21
N ASP A 428 -21.79 -2.71 4.32
CA ASP A 428 -22.29 -3.02 2.97
C ASP A 428 -23.52 -3.96 2.93
N PHE A 429 -24.42 -3.85 3.91
CA PHE A 429 -25.71 -4.57 3.98
C PHE A 429 -26.90 -3.73 3.53
#